data_AF-A0A353EHN5-F1
#
_entry.id   AF-A0A353EHN5-F1
#
_cell.length_a   1.000
_cell.length_b   1.000
_cell.length_c   1.000
_cell.angle_alpha   90.00
_cell.angle_beta   90.00
_cell.angle_gamma   90.00
#
_symmetry.space_group_name_H-M   'P 1'
#
loop_
_entity.id
_entity.type
_entity.pdbx_description
1 polymer ?
#
loop_
_entity_poly.entity_id
_entity_poly.type
_entity_poly.pdbx_seq_one_letter_code
_entity_poly.pdbx_strand_id
1 'polypeptide(L)' 'MLNQWLSDVNDLAAPDTLSTFQQELPLEWIQQALSSTNKASMRRRKLPAELVVWLVIGIGLYRDRSIAEVL' A
#
# COMPACT_ATOMS: atom_id res chain seq x y z
N MET A 1 -0.63 10.66 15.48
CA MET A 1 0.23 11.05 14.34
C MET A 1 0.23 9.97 13.24
N LEU A 2 0.56 8.71 13.55
CA LEU A 2 0.51 7.59 12.58
C LEU A 2 -0.88 7.36 11.95
N ASN A 3 -1.94 7.45 12.76
CA ASN A 3 -3.31 7.27 12.25
C ASN A 3 -3.73 8.35 11.23
N GLN A 4 -3.14 9.54 11.31
CA GLN A 4 -3.37 10.61 10.33
C GLN A 4 -2.69 10.26 9.00
N TRP A 5 -1.42 9.87 9.04
CA TRP A 5 -0.66 9.44 7.86
C TRP A 5 -1.29 8.23 7.16
N LEU A 6 -1.82 7.27 7.92
CA LEU A 6 -2.52 6.11 7.35
C LEU A 6 -3.79 6.51 6.59
N SER A 7 -4.54 7.49 7.12
CA SER A 7 -5.70 8.04 6.43
C SER A 7 -5.27 8.82 5.18
N ASP A 8 -4.21 9.63 5.28
CA ASP A 8 -3.72 10.43 4.15
C ASP A 8 -3.26 9.53 2.99
N VAL A 9 -2.57 8.42 3.26
CA VAL A 9 -2.18 7.44 2.24
C VAL A 9 -3.39 6.70 1.65
N ASN A 10 -4.41 6.43 2.46
CA ASN A 10 -5.64 5.82 1.98
C ASN A 10 -6.42 6.77 1.06
N ASP A 11 -6.44 8.06 1.36
CA ASP A 11 -7.05 9.09 0.52
C ASP A 11 -6.25 9.33 -0.77
N LEU A 12 -4.92 9.22 -0.74
CA LEU A 12 -4.07 9.20 -1.95
C LEU A 12 -4.28 7.95 -2.82
N ALA A 13 -4.82 6.87 -2.25
CA ALA A 13 -5.21 5.67 -2.98
C ALA A 13 -6.68 5.68 -3.39
N ALA A 14 -7.38 6.82 -3.25
CA ALA A 14 -8.75 6.97 -3.74
C ALA A 14 -8.81 6.74 -5.26
N PRO A 15 -9.90 6.17 -5.80
CA PRO A 15 -10.00 5.85 -7.23
C PRO A 15 -9.70 7.03 -8.17
N ASP A 16 -10.04 8.25 -7.75
CA ASP A 16 -9.88 9.48 -8.53
C ASP A 16 -8.41 9.92 -8.65
N THR A 17 -7.59 9.68 -7.62
CA THR A 17 -6.14 9.96 -7.62
C THR A 17 -5.34 8.87 -8.34
N LEU A 18 -5.95 7.70 -8.59
CA LEU A 18 -5.36 6.61 -9.35
C LEU A 18 -5.55 6.73 -10.87
N SER A 19 -6.12 7.84 -11.36
CA SER A 19 -6.33 8.12 -12.79
C SER A 19 -5.05 7.98 -13.63
N THR A 20 -3.87 8.30 -13.08
CA THR A 20 -2.57 8.04 -13.74
C THR A 20 -2.31 6.54 -13.95
N PHE A 21 -2.68 5.68 -13.00
CA PHE A 21 -2.52 4.23 -13.17
C PHE A 21 -3.56 3.65 -14.12
N GLN A 22 -4.75 4.26 -14.23
CA GLN A 22 -5.76 3.83 -15.21
C GLN A 22 -5.33 4.10 -16.67
N GLN A 23 -4.42 5.05 -16.92
CA GLN A 23 -3.86 5.29 -18.25
C GLN A 23 -3.02 4.10 -18.73
N GLU A 24 -2.23 3.52 -17.84
CA GLU A 24 -1.30 2.42 -18.16
C GLU A 24 -1.87 1.03 -17.84
N LEU A 25 -2.91 0.95 -17.01
CA LEU A 25 -3.57 -0.30 -16.62
C LEU A 25 -5.08 -0.22 -16.90
N PRO A 26 -5.52 -0.56 -18.12
CA PRO A 26 -6.92 -0.54 -18.49
C PRO A 26 -7.76 -1.48 -17.62
N LEU A 27 -8.98 -1.04 -17.27
CA LEU A 27 -9.91 -1.85 -16.47
C LEU A 27 -10.25 -3.19 -17.14
N GLU A 28 -10.30 -3.23 -18.47
CA GLU A 28 -10.54 -4.43 -19.28
C GLU A 28 -9.54 -5.56 -18.96
N TRP A 29 -8.27 -5.23 -18.73
CA TRP A 29 -7.24 -6.21 -18.37
C TRP A 29 -7.49 -6.81 -16.98
N ILE A 30 -7.97 -5.99 -16.05
CA ILE A 30 -8.37 -6.44 -14.71
C ILE A 30 -9.57 -7.38 -14.83
N GLN A 31 -10.58 -7.02 -15.63
CA GLN A 31 -11.77 -7.86 -15.86
C GLN A 31 -11.40 -9.20 -16.52
N GLN A 32 -10.53 -9.18 -17.53
CA GLN A 32 -10.06 -10.38 -18.22
C GLN A 32 -9.27 -11.30 -17.27
N ALA A 33 -8.35 -10.74 -16.48
CA ALA A 33 -7.59 -11.49 -15.49
C ALA A 33 -8.52 -12.15 -14.46
N LEU A 34 -9.50 -11.40 -13.93
CA LEU A 34 -10.48 -11.94 -12.98
C LEU A 34 -11.35 -13.04 -13.59
N SER A 35 -11.79 -12.87 -14.83
CA SER A 35 -12.56 -13.88 -15.57
C SER A 35 -11.77 -15.16 -15.79
N SER A 36 -10.48 -15.03 -16.15
CA SER A 36 -9.59 -16.17 -16.41
C SER A 36 -9.21 -16.95 -15.14
N THR A 37 -9.01 -16.25 -14.02
CA THR A 37 -8.56 -16.84 -12.75
C THR A 37 -9.70 -17.24 -11.83
N ASN A 38 -10.92 -16.74 -12.11
CA ASN A 38 -12.11 -16.88 -11.27
C ASN A 38 -11.87 -16.51 -9.79
N LYS A 39 -10.87 -15.67 -9.52
CA LYS A 39 -10.44 -15.39 -8.14
C LYS A 39 -9.91 -13.97 -8.04
N ALA A 40 -10.54 -13.19 -7.17
CA ALA A 40 -9.98 -11.95 -6.66
C ALA A 40 -9.32 -12.19 -5.30
N SER A 41 -8.11 -11.68 -5.09
CA SER A 41 -7.48 -11.63 -3.76
C SER A 41 -7.09 -10.20 -3.46
N MET A 42 -7.74 -9.60 -2.47
CA MET A 42 -7.40 -8.27 -1.98
C MET A 42 -6.57 -8.42 -0.70
N ARG A 43 -5.32 -7.94 -0.74
CA ARG A 43 -4.43 -7.95 0.42
C ARG A 43 -4.46 -6.60 1.10
N ARG A 44 -5.15 -6.51 2.23
CA ARG A 44 -5.04 -5.35 3.12
C ARG A 44 -3.74 -5.48 3.91
N ARG A 45 -2.78 -4.59 3.62
CA ARG A 45 -1.53 -4.51 4.37
C ARG A 45 -1.76 -3.64 5.60
N LYS A 46 -1.23 -4.05 6.75
CA LYS A 46 -1.30 -3.25 7.99
C LYS A 46 -0.51 -1.94 7.88
N LEU A 47 0.49 -1.90 6.99
CA LEU A 47 1.32 -0.73 6.72
C LEU A 47 1.41 -0.51 5.19
N PRO A 48 1.28 0.75 4.73
CA PRO A 48 1.66 1.16 3.39
C PRO A 48 3.09 0.75 3.04
N ALA A 49 3.34 0.48 1.76
CA ALA A 49 4.66 0.07 1.29
C ALA A 49 5.75 1.10 1.62
N GLU A 50 5.43 2.39 1.51
CA GLU A 50 6.36 3.48 1.85
C GLU A 50 6.75 3.47 3.33
N LEU A 51 5.77 3.34 4.25
CA LEU A 51 6.05 3.22 5.68
C LEU A 51 6.89 1.98 6.00
N VAL A 52 6.73 0.88 5.26
CA VAL A 52 7.56 -0.31 5.43
C VAL A 52 9.02 -0.03 5.06
N VAL A 53 9.30 0.73 3.99
CA VAL A 53 10.67 1.10 3.62
C VAL A 53 11.32 1.94 4.72
N TRP A 54 10.60 2.94 5.22
CA TRP A 54 11.08 3.78 6.33
C TRP A 54 11.31 3.01 7.61
N LEU A 55 10.40 2.08 7.93
CA LEU A 55 10.54 1.19 9.08
C LEU A 55 11.79 0.31 8.97
N VAL A 56 12.09 -0.25 7.80
CA VAL A 56 13.30 -1.06 7.58
C VAL A 56 14.56 -0.24 7.83
N ILE A 57 14.61 1.00 7.32
CA ILE A 57 15.73 1.93 7.57
C ILE A 57 15.84 2.22 9.07
N GLY A 58 14.73 2.54 9.72
CA GLY A 58 14.68 2.82 11.16
C GLY A 58 15.17 1.64 12.01
N ILE A 59 14.73 0.42 11.71
CA ILE A 59 15.17 -0.79 12.42
C ILE A 59 16.67 -1.02 12.21
N GLY A 60 17.20 -0.70 11.03
CA GLY A 60 18.64 -0.76 10.76
C GLY A 60 19.45 0.22 11.62
N LEU A 61 18.93 1.43 11.84
CA LEU A 61 19.57 2.47 12.64
C LEU A 61 19.41 2.24 14.16
N TYR A 62 18.25 1.75 14.59
CA TYR A 62 17.86 1.54 16.00
C TYR A 62 17.75 0.05 16.32
N ARG A 63 18.81 -0.71 16.01
CA ARG A 63 18.81 -2.18 16.11
C ARG A 63 18.54 -2.75 17.51
N ASP A 64 18.69 -1.93 18.55
CA ASP A 64 18.44 -2.27 19.95
C ASP A 64 17.00 -1.99 20.41
N ARG A 65 16.17 -1.42 19.53
CA ARG A 65 14.78 -1.02 19.82
C ARG A 65 13.79 -1.97 19.18
N SER A 66 12.65 -2.13 19.83
CA SER A 66 11.56 -2.92 19.29
C SER A 66 10.94 -2.24 18.08
N ILE A 67 10.35 -3.01 17.17
CA ILE A 67 9.64 -2.48 16.00
C ILE A 67 8.59 -1.44 16.38
N ALA A 68 7.91 -1.62 17.52
CA ALA A 68 6.88 -0.70 18.00
C ALA A 68 7.43 0.64 18.51
N GLU A 69 8.72 0.71 18.89
CA GLU A 69 9.38 1.96 19.28
C GLU A 69 9.94 2.72 18.08
N VAL A 70 10.12 2.04 16.93
CA VAL A 70 10.62 2.63 15.68
C VAL A 70 9.49 3.11 14.77
N LEU A 71 8.31 2.48 14.86
CA LEU A 71 7.06 2.83 14.15
C LEU A 71 6.39 4.09 14.71
#